data_AF-A0A7X9E8P4-F1
#
_entry.id   AF-A0A7X9E8P4-F1
#
_cell.length_a   1.000
_cell.length_b   1.000
_cell.length_c   1.000
_cell.angle_alpha   90.00
_cell.angle_beta   90.00
_cell.angle_gamma   90.00
#
_symmetry.space_group_name_H-M   'P 1'
#
loop_
_entity.id
_entity.type
_entity.pdbx_description
1 polymer ?
#
loop_
_entity_poly.entity_id
_entity_poly.type
_entity_poly.pdbx_seq_one_letter_code
_entity_poly.pdbx_strand_id
1 'polypeptide(L)'
;MNSKVNSRKIVPILNYNSFKHYIDFLNENDNELYSNYIPNINAWEFLQDNIPLFECPDKQLELTYYFRWWVFRKHIKNTPEGFVITEFLPPVPWAGKYNAIVMADSH
;
A
#
# COMPACT_ATOMS: atom_id res chain seq x y z
N MET A 1 -48.88 -2.22 -8.36
CA MET A 1 -47.76 -2.88 -7.67
C MET A 1 -46.48 -2.14 -8.03
N ASN A 2 -46.05 -1.16 -7.24
CA ASN A 2 -44.77 -0.47 -7.43
C ASN A 2 -43.86 -0.83 -6.26
N SER A 3 -43.10 -1.91 -6.40
CA SER A 3 -42.02 -2.26 -5.48
C SER A 3 -40.90 -1.24 -5.65
N LYS A 4 -40.87 -0.22 -4.78
CA LYS A 4 -39.71 0.65 -4.61
C LYS A 4 -38.54 -0.23 -4.16
N VAL A 5 -37.59 -0.47 -5.06
CA VAL A 5 -36.31 -1.10 -4.72
C VAL A 5 -35.57 -0.11 -3.84
N ASN A 6 -35.46 -0.44 -2.55
CA ASN A 6 -34.81 0.38 -1.55
C ASN A 6 -33.29 0.22 -1.72
N SER A 7 -32.67 1.10 -2.50
CA SER A 7 -31.21 1.12 -2.67
C SER A 7 -30.53 1.42 -1.33
N ARG A 8 -29.89 0.42 -0.72
CA ARG A 8 -29.12 0.61 0.51
C ARG A 8 -27.96 1.56 0.23
N LYS A 9 -27.97 2.75 0.85
CA LYS A 9 -26.78 3.61 0.94
C LYS A 9 -25.70 2.84 1.72
N ILE A 10 -24.57 2.58 1.08
CA ILE A 10 -23.39 2.05 1.77
C ILE A 10 -22.82 3.20 2.59
N VAL A 11 -22.90 3.09 3.92
CA VAL A 11 -22.26 4.02 4.85
C VAL A 11 -20.95 3.36 5.30
N PRO A 12 -19.78 3.96 5.02
CA PRO A 12 -18.52 3.44 5.51
C PRO A 12 -18.51 3.48 7.04
N ILE A 13 -18.18 2.34 7.65
CA ILE A 13 -18.08 2.19 9.11
C ILE A 13 -16.74 2.74 9.60
N LEU A 14 -15.68 2.55 8.81
CA LEU A 14 -14.32 2.98 9.12
C LEU A 14 -14.01 4.33 8.46
N ASN A 15 -13.22 5.15 9.15
CA ASN A 15 -12.74 6.44 8.65
C ASN A 15 -11.23 6.37 8.41
N TYR A 16 -10.79 6.82 7.23
CA TYR A 16 -9.37 6.84 6.86
C TYR A 16 -8.51 7.59 7.87
N ASN A 17 -8.93 8.77 8.32
CA ASN A 17 -8.13 9.61 9.23
C ASN A 17 -7.79 8.91 10.55
N SER A 18 -8.56 7.90 10.96
CA SER A 18 -8.29 7.11 12.17
C SER A 18 -7.01 6.27 12.06
N PHE A 19 -6.52 5.97 10.85
CA PHE A 19 -5.40 5.05 10.62
C PHE A 19 -4.10 5.72 10.17
N LYS A 20 -4.13 7.04 9.91
CA LYS A 20 -2.94 7.81 9.48
C LYS A 20 -1.76 7.67 10.44
N HIS A 21 -2.05 7.56 11.74
CA HIS A 21 -1.04 7.42 12.78
C HIS A 21 -0.08 6.23 12.56
N TYR A 22 -0.55 5.12 11.95
CA TYR A 22 0.32 4.00 11.60
C TYR A 22 1.36 4.40 10.57
N ILE A 23 0.97 5.19 9.59
CA ILE A 23 1.86 5.59 8.49
C ILE A 23 2.82 6.68 8.94
N ASP A 24 2.36 7.60 9.79
CA ASP A 24 3.23 8.58 10.43
C ASP A 24 4.31 7.88 11.27
N PHE A 25 3.90 6.93 12.12
CA PHE A 25 4.84 6.11 12.91
C PHE A 25 5.85 5.37 12.04
N LEU A 26 5.41 4.70 10.97
CA LEU A 26 6.32 3.97 10.06
C LEU A 26 7.30 4.92 9.35
N ASN A 27 6.83 6.06 8.89
CA ASN A 27 7.66 7.06 8.21
C ASN A 27 8.72 7.67 9.13
N GLU A 28 8.37 7.94 10.39
CA GLU A 28 9.31 8.47 11.40
C GLU A 28 10.41 7.47 11.77
N ASN A 29 10.11 6.16 11.68
CA ASN A 29 11.02 5.08 12.06
C ASN A 29 11.74 4.44 10.87
N ASP A 30 11.53 4.93 9.65
CA ASP A 30 12.20 4.46 8.44
C ASP A 30 13.28 5.45 8.00
N ASN A 31 14.48 4.94 7.75
CA ASN A 31 15.48 5.69 6.99
C ASN A 31 15.29 5.34 5.51
N GLU A 32 14.60 6.21 4.76
CA GLU A 32 14.20 5.94 3.38
C GLU A 32 15.40 5.93 2.42
N LEU A 33 16.13 4.81 2.37
CA LEU A 33 17.31 4.63 1.53
C LEU A 33 16.97 4.51 0.04
N TYR A 34 15.80 3.97 -0.28
CA TYR A 34 15.32 3.74 -1.64
C TYR A 34 13.90 4.26 -1.77
N SER A 35 13.74 5.29 -2.60
CA SER A 35 12.45 5.87 -2.94
C SER A 35 12.19 5.62 -4.43
N ASN A 36 11.18 4.78 -4.71
CA ASN A 36 10.72 4.52 -6.09
C ASN A 36 9.67 5.56 -6.49
N TYR A 37 8.51 5.14 -7.01
CA TYR A 37 7.51 6.07 -7.54
C TYR A 37 6.80 6.87 -6.44
N ILE A 38 6.57 6.25 -5.27
CA ILE A 38 5.80 6.85 -4.17
C ILE A 38 6.71 6.99 -2.94
N PRO A 39 7.18 8.21 -2.60
CA PRO A 39 8.03 8.45 -1.43
C PRO A 39 7.24 8.34 -0.12
N ASN A 40 7.94 8.21 1.02
CA ASN A 40 7.30 8.14 2.35
C ASN A 40 6.35 9.31 2.63
N ILE A 41 6.70 10.52 2.18
CA ILE A 41 5.86 11.72 2.38
C ILE A 41 4.49 11.62 1.70
N ASN A 42 4.36 10.83 0.62
CA ASN A 42 3.09 10.57 -0.07
C ASN A 42 2.47 9.20 0.30
N ALA A 43 3.03 8.49 1.28
CA ALA A 43 2.57 7.15 1.65
C ALA A 43 1.10 7.13 2.07
N TRP A 44 0.70 8.09 2.92
CA TRP A 44 -0.67 8.12 3.43
C TRP A 44 -1.70 8.38 2.33
N GLU A 45 -1.43 9.35 1.46
CA GLU A 45 -2.29 9.69 0.32
C GLU A 45 -2.48 8.48 -0.59
N PHE A 46 -1.38 7.79 -0.94
CA PHE A 46 -1.47 6.56 -1.72
C PHE A 46 -2.29 5.47 -1.02
N LEU A 47 -2.06 5.24 0.27
CA LEU A 47 -2.77 4.18 0.99
C LEU A 47 -4.27 4.49 1.08
N GLN A 48 -4.63 5.73 1.43
CA GLN A 48 -6.02 6.17 1.53
C GLN A 48 -6.81 5.88 0.25
N ASP A 49 -6.21 6.09 -0.91
CA ASP A 49 -6.89 5.94 -2.19
C ASP A 49 -6.92 4.50 -2.72
N ASN A 50 -6.02 3.63 -2.24
CA ASN A 50 -5.77 2.32 -2.88
C ASN A 50 -6.04 1.10 -1.99
N ILE A 51 -6.11 1.23 -0.66
CA ILE A 51 -6.24 0.06 0.24
C ILE A 51 -7.61 -0.02 0.91
N PRO A 52 -8.13 -1.24 1.16
CA PRO A 52 -9.23 -1.43 2.09
C PRO A 52 -8.80 -1.08 3.52
N LEU A 53 -9.68 -0.45 4.30
CA LEU A 53 -9.44 -0.24 5.74
C LEU A 53 -9.67 -1.53 6.53
N PHE A 54 -8.84 -1.74 7.54
CA PHE A 54 -8.91 -2.89 8.45
C PHE A 54 -8.75 -2.42 9.90
N GLU A 55 -9.57 -2.96 10.80
CA GLU A 55 -9.50 -2.72 12.24
C GLU A 55 -9.77 -4.02 12.98
N CYS A 56 -9.01 -4.26 14.06
CA CYS A 56 -9.31 -5.36 14.98
C CYS A 56 -8.79 -5.07 16.40
N PRO A 57 -9.21 -5.85 17.41
CA PRO A 57 -8.72 -5.68 18.79
C PRO A 57 -7.21 -5.94 18.94
N ASP A 58 -6.61 -6.75 18.06
CA ASP A 58 -5.18 -7.01 18.06
C ASP A 58 -4.42 -5.92 17.31
N LYS A 59 -3.78 -5.02 18.06
CA LYS A 59 -3.05 -3.87 17.49
C LYS A 59 -1.76 -4.24 16.78
N GLN A 60 -1.18 -5.41 17.05
CA GLN A 60 -0.03 -5.88 16.28
C GLN A 60 -0.47 -6.37 14.90
N LEU A 61 -1.59 -7.10 14.83
CA LEU A 61 -2.16 -7.53 13.56
C LEU A 61 -2.60 -6.32 12.71
N GLU A 62 -3.27 -5.35 13.33
CA GLU A 62 -3.71 -4.11 12.66
C GLU A 62 -2.51 -3.33 12.11
N LEU A 63 -1.45 -3.10 12.91
CA LEU A 63 -0.21 -2.47 12.45
C LEU A 63 0.43 -3.26 11.29
N THR A 64 0.48 -4.60 11.40
CA THR A 64 1.07 -5.46 10.36
C THR A 64 0.33 -5.32 9.03
N TYR A 65 -0.99 -5.18 9.05
CA TYR A 65 -1.79 -4.95 7.84
C TYR A 65 -1.38 -3.65 7.13
N TYR A 66 -1.34 -2.53 7.87
CA TYR A 66 -0.95 -1.23 7.31
C TYR A 66 0.52 -1.19 6.89
N PHE A 67 1.39 -1.85 7.67
CA PHE A 67 2.82 -2.00 7.34
C PHE A 67 3.01 -2.72 6.00
N ARG A 68 2.31 -3.83 5.74
CA ARG A 68 2.46 -4.58 4.50
C ARG A 68 2.10 -3.76 3.26
N TRP A 69 1.00 -2.99 3.33
CA TRP A 69 0.64 -2.07 2.26
C TRP A 69 1.64 -0.93 2.11
N TRP A 70 2.14 -0.39 3.23
CA TRP A 70 3.17 0.64 3.23
C TRP A 70 4.50 0.15 2.65
N VAL A 71 4.88 -1.12 2.83
CA VAL A 71 6.04 -1.71 2.17
C VAL A 71 5.76 -1.94 0.69
N PHE A 72 4.61 -2.56 0.36
CA PHE A 72 4.24 -2.88 -1.03
C PHE A 72 4.34 -1.66 -1.94
N ARG A 73 3.85 -0.48 -1.51
CA ARG A 73 3.93 0.74 -2.33
C ARG A 73 5.37 1.10 -2.73
N LYS A 74 6.37 0.78 -1.90
CA LYS A 74 7.78 1.08 -2.19
C LYS A 74 8.28 0.27 -3.38
N HIS A 75 7.63 -0.85 -3.72
CA HIS A 75 7.98 -1.70 -4.86
C HIS A 75 7.32 -1.25 -6.17
N ILE A 76 6.40 -0.27 -6.12
CA ILE A 76 5.80 0.33 -7.32
C ILE A 76 6.86 1.23 -7.96
N LYS A 77 7.30 0.85 -9.16
CA LYS A 77 8.34 1.55 -9.90
C LYS A 77 7.84 1.94 -11.27
N ASN A 78 7.97 3.22 -11.61
CA ASN A 78 7.68 3.72 -12.94
C ASN A 78 8.84 3.40 -13.90
N THR A 79 8.53 2.99 -15.13
CA THR A 79 9.50 2.69 -16.18
C THR A 79 9.00 3.26 -17.52
N PRO A 80 9.86 3.37 -18.54
CA PRO A 80 9.43 3.79 -19.88
C PRO A 80 8.33 2.91 -20.50
N GLU A 81 8.16 1.68 -20.02
CA GLU A 81 7.18 0.71 -20.52
C GLU A 81 5.95 0.56 -19.59
N GLY A 82 5.82 1.44 -18.59
CA GLY A 82 4.77 1.41 -17.59
C GLY A 82 5.27 1.06 -16.20
N PHE A 83 4.37 0.66 -15.32
CA PHE A 83 4.70 0.31 -13.94
C PHE A 83 5.12 -1.15 -13.81
N VAL A 84 6.11 -1.39 -12.95
CA VAL A 84 6.52 -2.73 -12.51
C VAL A 84 6.50 -2.79 -10.98
N ILE A 85 6.31 -4.00 -10.45
CA ILE A 85 6.51 -4.30 -9.03
C ILE A 85 7.88 -4.97 -8.88
N THR A 86 8.77 -4.39 -8.07
CA THR A 86 10.09 -4.98 -7.84
C THR A 86 10.04 -6.02 -6.70
N GLU A 87 10.95 -6.99 -6.71
CA GLU A 87 11.12 -7.91 -5.57
C GLU A 87 12.08 -7.33 -4.52
N PHE A 88 13.18 -6.72 -4.99
CA PHE A 88 14.14 -6.01 -4.15
C PHE A 88 14.12 -4.51 -4.44
N LEU A 89 14.26 -3.70 -3.37
CA LEU A 89 14.45 -2.24 -3.49
C LEU A 89 15.83 -1.89 -4.07
N PRO A 90 16.96 -2.42 -3.54
CA PRO A 90 18.25 -2.22 -4.18
C PRO A 90 18.32 -2.96 -5.52
N PRO A 91 19.16 -2.46 -6.45
CA PRO A 91 19.48 -3.22 -7.66
C PRO A 91 20.21 -4.50 -7.27
N VAL A 92 19.79 -5.64 -7.83
CA VAL A 92 20.45 -6.94 -7.63
C VAL A 92 20.92 -7.51 -8.97
N PRO A 93 22.10 -8.14 -9.04
CA PRO A 93 22.74 -8.49 -10.31
C PRO A 93 22.03 -9.61 -11.09
N TRP A 94 21.15 -10.37 -10.43
CA TRP A 94 20.34 -11.42 -11.06
C TRP A 94 18.95 -10.95 -11.49
N ALA A 95 18.62 -9.67 -11.29
CA ALA A 95 17.34 -9.14 -11.75
C ALA A 95 17.34 -8.93 -13.27
N GLY A 96 16.15 -9.04 -13.86
CA GLY A 96 15.93 -8.70 -15.25
C GLY A 96 15.88 -7.19 -15.48
N LYS A 97 15.35 -6.82 -16.65
CA LYS A 97 15.12 -5.42 -17.01
C LYS A 97 14.33 -4.70 -15.90
N TYR A 98 14.71 -3.46 -15.61
CA TYR A 98 14.11 -2.60 -14.58
C TYR A 98 14.19 -3.10 -13.13
N ASN A 99 15.03 -4.10 -12.83
CA ASN A 99 15.11 -4.79 -11.53
C ASN A 99 13.89 -5.68 -11.23
N ALA A 100 13.19 -6.15 -12.28
CA ALA A 100 12.06 -7.07 -12.15
C ALA A 100 12.53 -8.51 -12.00
N ILE A 101 11.89 -9.26 -11.11
CA ILE A 101 12.12 -10.69 -10.85
C ILE A 101 10.74 -11.36 -10.79
N VAL A 102 10.59 -12.50 -11.47
CA VAL A 102 9.29 -13.18 -11.64
C VAL A 102 8.96 -14.19 -10.53
N MET A 103 9.90 -14.49 -9.63
CA MET A 103 9.77 -15.58 -8.66
C MET A 103 8.58 -15.37 -7.72
N ALA A 104 8.33 -14.12 -7.31
CA ALA A 104 7.26 -13.77 -6.40
C ALA A 104 6.07 -13.04 -7.05
N ASP A 105 5.95 -13.07 -8.39
CA ASP A 105 4.97 -12.25 -9.12
C ASP A 105 3.49 -12.56 -8.77
N SER A 106 3.20 -13.76 -8.26
CA SER A 106 1.85 -14.20 -7.89
C SER A 106 1.54 -14.19 -6.38
N HIS A 107 2.44 -13.69 -5.53
CA HIS A 107 2.30 -13.68 -4.06
C HIS A 107 1.63 -12.41 -3.53
#